data_AF-A0A497JT67-F1
#
_entry.id   AF-A0A497JT67-F1
#
_cell.length_a   1.000
_cell.length_b   1.000
_cell.length_c   1.000
_cell.angle_alpha   90.00
_cell.angle_beta   90.00
_cell.angle_gamma   90.00
#
_symmetry.space_group_name_H-M   'P 1'
#
loop_
_entity.id
_entity.type
_entity.pdbx_description
1 polymer ?
#
loop_
_entity_poly.entity_id
_entity_poly.type
_entity_poly.pdbx_seq_one_letter_code
_entity_poly.pdbx_strand_id
1 'polypeptide(L)'
;MRMEEKLDEILKSSKGAWYSIPGEAVNELRVHAEENELFRDEEIFRYIARLIEEQHKREKSALIAFDGFVGTRMDEIISKIEDELESSINIEFLDFSTCFKGANETNGIIRPYLDVDPEWGRVYRGRPKDLLDLARLEEIRKYCVSIKRGKHSSKVVVIYGAFSAVPPLRRLYDSIFY
;
A
#
# COMPACT_ATOMS: atom_id res chain seq x y z
N MET A 1 -15.09 -11.89 -21.47
CA MET A 1 -15.17 -11.16 -20.19
C MET A 1 -14.30 -9.92 -20.30
N ARG A 2 -14.88 -8.72 -20.22
CA ARG A 2 -14.14 -7.44 -20.23
C ARG A 2 -13.24 -7.35 -18.99
N MET A 3 -12.13 -6.64 -19.07
CA MET A 3 -11.10 -6.64 -18.02
C MET A 3 -11.62 -6.09 -16.67
N GLU A 4 -12.49 -5.07 -16.71
CA GLU A 4 -13.19 -4.54 -15.53
C GLU A 4 -14.04 -5.62 -14.83
N GLU A 5 -14.66 -6.53 -15.59
CA GLU A 5 -15.45 -7.64 -15.05
C GLU A 5 -14.55 -8.60 -14.26
N LYS A 6 -13.27 -8.75 -14.64
CA LYS A 6 -12.30 -9.61 -13.95
C LYS A 6 -11.79 -9.01 -12.63
N LEU A 7 -11.53 -7.70 -12.60
CA LEU A 7 -11.20 -7.00 -11.35
C LEU A 7 -12.39 -7.02 -10.38
N ASP A 8 -13.58 -6.75 -10.90
CA ASP A 8 -14.80 -6.76 -10.11
C ASP A 8 -15.06 -8.16 -9.52
N GLU A 9 -14.74 -9.24 -10.23
CA GLU A 9 -14.81 -10.62 -9.73
C GLU A 9 -13.80 -10.90 -8.58
N ILE A 10 -12.55 -10.46 -8.72
CA ILE A 10 -11.52 -10.57 -7.66
C ILE A 10 -11.97 -9.80 -6.40
N LEU A 11 -12.52 -8.60 -6.59
CA LEU A 11 -13.00 -7.77 -5.49
C LEU A 11 -14.33 -8.27 -4.90
N LYS A 12 -15.16 -8.96 -5.68
CA LYS A 12 -16.40 -9.60 -5.21
C LYS A 12 -16.15 -10.82 -4.35
N SER A 13 -15.11 -11.60 -4.65
CA SER A 13 -14.70 -12.77 -3.86
C SER A 13 -13.95 -12.39 -2.58
N SER A 14 -13.37 -11.18 -2.54
CA SER A 14 -12.75 -10.60 -1.35
C SER A 14 -13.82 -10.05 -0.40
N LYS A 15 -14.27 -10.86 0.57
CA LYS A 15 -15.26 -10.47 1.58
C LYS A 15 -14.58 -9.74 2.77
N GLY A 16 -15.11 -8.58 3.17
CA GLY A 16 -14.73 -7.87 4.41
C GLY A 16 -13.81 -6.67 4.20
N ALA A 17 -13.47 -5.99 5.31
CA ALA A 17 -12.42 -4.98 5.31
C ALA A 17 -11.09 -5.64 4.94
N TRP A 18 -10.28 -4.94 4.15
CA TRP A 18 -8.99 -5.42 3.67
C TRP A 18 -7.96 -5.31 4.79
N TYR A 19 -8.06 -6.22 5.75
CA TYR A 19 -7.13 -6.33 6.86
C TYR A 19 -5.85 -7.06 6.44
N SER A 20 -4.78 -6.82 7.18
CA SER A 20 -3.56 -7.62 7.14
C SER A 20 -3.87 -9.10 7.41
N ILE A 21 -3.42 -9.97 6.51
CA ILE A 21 -3.53 -11.43 6.66
C ILE A 21 -2.36 -11.91 7.54
N PRO A 22 -2.60 -12.73 8.59
CA PRO A 22 -1.53 -13.26 9.42
C PRO A 22 -0.47 -14.00 8.59
N GLY A 23 0.81 -13.64 8.78
CA GLY A 23 1.95 -14.27 8.09
C GLY A 23 2.33 -13.69 6.73
N GLU A 24 1.55 -12.77 6.16
CA GLU A 24 1.92 -12.07 4.91
C GLU A 24 2.57 -10.71 5.15
N ALA A 25 2.37 -10.16 6.34
CA ALA A 25 2.74 -8.82 6.70
C ALA A 25 4.03 -8.80 7.52
N VAL A 26 4.93 -7.86 7.22
CA VAL A 26 6.06 -7.55 8.10
C VAL A 26 5.54 -6.65 9.23
N ASN A 27 4.77 -7.24 10.14
CA ASN A 27 4.15 -6.54 11.28
C ASN A 27 5.00 -6.59 12.56
N GLU A 28 5.99 -7.48 12.59
CA GLU A 28 6.94 -7.60 13.68
C GLU A 28 8.34 -7.42 13.10
N LEU A 29 8.91 -6.25 13.30
CA LEU A 29 10.32 -6.00 13.00
C LEU A 29 11.12 -6.52 14.20
N ARG A 30 11.87 -7.62 14.01
CA ARG A 30 12.81 -8.11 15.02
C ARG A 30 14.06 -7.25 14.96
N VAL A 31 14.05 -6.19 15.75
CA VAL A 31 15.20 -5.31 15.90
C VAL A 31 15.91 -5.69 17.20
N HIS A 32 17.21 -5.94 17.13
CA HIS A 32 18.02 -6.22 18.32
C HIS A 32 18.23 -4.92 19.09
N ALA A 33 17.58 -4.80 20.25
CA ALA A 33 17.84 -3.76 21.25
C ALA A 33 18.31 -4.40 22.55
N GLU A 34 19.16 -3.71 23.30
CA GLU A 34 19.46 -4.12 24.67
C GLU A 34 18.26 -3.92 25.60
N GLU A 35 18.23 -4.63 26.73
CA GLU A 35 17.17 -4.50 27.73
C GLU A 35 17.12 -3.05 28.25
N ASN A 36 15.97 -2.37 28.06
CA ASN A 36 15.72 -0.94 28.35
C ASN A 36 16.23 0.09 27.33
N GLU A 37 16.63 -0.34 26.14
CA GLU A 37 16.90 0.58 25.04
C GLU A 37 15.57 0.99 24.36
N LEU A 38 15.19 2.26 24.51
CA LEU A 38 14.12 2.84 23.70
C LEU A 38 14.67 2.99 22.29
N PHE A 39 14.11 2.24 21.34
CA PHE A 39 14.36 2.46 19.91
C PHE A 39 14.11 3.94 19.60
N ARG A 40 15.14 4.61 19.07
CA ARG A 40 14.91 5.92 18.48
C ARG A 40 14.16 5.70 17.17
N ASP A 41 13.10 6.47 16.94
CA ASP A 41 12.28 6.40 15.73
C ASP A 41 13.12 6.47 14.42
N GLU A 42 14.35 6.96 14.47
CA GLU A 42 15.25 7.02 13.31
C GLU A 42 15.83 5.64 12.92
N GLU A 43 15.98 4.71 13.87
CA GLU A 43 16.58 3.40 13.61
C GLU A 43 15.64 2.47 12.84
N ILE A 44 14.33 2.65 12.97
CA ILE A 44 13.34 1.84 12.24
C ILE A 44 13.35 2.16 10.75
N PHE A 45 13.52 3.42 10.36
CA PHE A 45 13.58 3.82 8.94
C PHE A 45 14.81 3.25 8.26
N ARG A 46 15.97 3.30 8.94
CA ARG A 46 17.19 2.66 8.47
C ARG A 46 17.05 1.15 8.34
N TYR A 47 16.38 0.51 9.30
CA TYR A 47 16.14 -0.94 9.24
C TYR A 47 15.25 -1.30 8.05
N ILE A 48 14.16 -0.56 7.84
CA ILE A 48 13.27 -0.75 6.69
C ILE A 48 14.02 -0.52 5.37
N ALA A 49 14.81 0.55 5.26
CA ALA A 49 15.64 0.83 4.08
C ALA A 49 16.57 -0.34 3.75
N ARG A 50 17.26 -0.91 4.76
CA ARG A 50 18.09 -2.12 4.60
C ARG A 50 17.29 -3.32 4.10
N LEU A 51 16.08 -3.56 4.60
CA LEU A 51 15.23 -4.65 4.11
C LEU A 51 14.87 -4.47 2.63
N ILE A 52 14.59 -3.22 2.21
CA ILE A 52 14.33 -2.88 0.80
C ILE A 52 15.58 -3.15 -0.06
N GLU A 53 16.75 -2.74 0.41
CA GLU A 53 18.05 -2.95 -0.25
C GLU A 53 18.40 -4.43 -0.39
N GLU A 54 18.21 -5.22 0.66
CA GLU A 54 18.43 -6.66 0.66
C GLU A 54 17.49 -7.39 -0.31
N GLN A 55 16.22 -6.99 -0.32
CA GLN A 55 15.22 -7.50 -1.26
C GLN A 55 15.63 -7.17 -2.72
N HIS A 56 16.09 -5.94 -2.96
CA HIS A 56 16.60 -5.52 -4.27
C HIS A 56 17.81 -6.34 -4.71
N LYS A 57 18.78 -6.57 -3.81
CA LYS A 57 19.98 -7.39 -4.09
C LYS A 57 19.62 -8.82 -4.48
N ARG A 58 18.55 -9.39 -3.90
CA ARG A 58 18.09 -10.76 -4.19
C ARG A 58 17.36 -10.89 -5.52
N GLU A 59 16.41 -10.00 -5.80
CA GLU A 59 15.45 -10.18 -6.90
C GLU A 59 15.67 -9.24 -8.09
N LYS A 60 16.60 -8.28 -7.97
CA LYS A 60 16.86 -7.14 -8.87
C LYS A 60 15.67 -6.21 -9.03
N SER A 61 14.46 -6.70 -9.21
CA SER A 61 13.25 -5.89 -9.19
C SER A 61 12.36 -6.30 -8.02
N ALA A 62 11.83 -5.31 -7.29
CA ALA A 62 11.03 -5.55 -6.10
C ALA A 62 9.76 -4.69 -6.12
N LEU A 63 8.66 -5.26 -5.66
CA LEU A 63 7.41 -4.56 -5.42
C LEU A 63 7.11 -4.56 -3.93
N ILE A 64 7.01 -3.39 -3.33
CA ILE A 64 6.88 -3.22 -1.89
C ILE A 64 5.65 -2.37 -1.60
N ALA A 65 4.88 -2.73 -0.58
CA ALA A 65 3.73 -1.94 -0.14
C ALA A 65 3.92 -1.41 1.28
N PHE A 66 3.49 -0.17 1.50
CA PHE A 66 3.27 0.41 2.84
C PHE A 66 1.79 0.74 2.96
N ASP A 67 1.03 -0.10 3.66
CA ASP A 67 -0.41 0.03 3.81
C ASP A 67 -0.76 0.58 5.19
N GLY A 68 -1.23 1.82 5.22
CA GLY A 68 -1.58 2.51 6.46
C GLY A 68 -3.09 2.74 6.59
N PHE A 69 -3.48 3.35 7.70
CA PHE A 69 -4.84 3.87 7.83
C PHE A 69 -4.95 5.27 7.21
N VAL A 70 -6.18 5.65 6.84
CA VAL A 70 -6.47 7.04 6.48
C VAL A 70 -6.11 7.94 7.65
N GLY A 71 -5.32 8.97 7.41
CA GLY A 71 -4.80 9.88 8.43
C GLY A 71 -3.40 9.54 8.93
N THR A 72 -2.83 8.38 8.55
CA THR A 72 -1.41 8.15 8.77
C THR A 72 -0.60 9.05 7.84
N ARG A 73 0.42 9.71 8.39
CA ARG A 73 1.34 10.60 7.65
C ARG A 73 2.34 9.78 6.83
N MET A 74 1.84 9.01 5.88
CA MET A 74 2.63 8.10 5.06
C MET A 74 3.70 8.83 4.27
N ASP A 75 3.42 10.02 3.74
CA ASP A 75 4.43 10.81 3.02
C ASP A 75 5.65 11.14 3.92
N GLU A 76 5.42 11.46 5.21
CA GLU A 76 6.52 11.70 6.15
C GLU A 76 7.34 10.44 6.42
N ILE A 77 6.68 9.27 6.54
CA ILE A 77 7.34 7.99 6.76
C ILE A 77 8.16 7.58 5.54
N ILE A 78 7.58 7.70 4.34
CA ILE A 78 8.25 7.38 3.08
C ILE A 78 9.43 8.30 2.85
N SER A 79 9.32 9.60 3.12
CA SER A 79 10.44 10.55 3.02
C SER A 79 11.62 10.14 3.92
N LYS A 80 11.35 9.72 5.16
CA LYS A 80 12.42 9.27 6.07
C LYS A 80 13.08 7.96 5.62
N ILE A 81 12.32 7.07 5.00
CA ILE A 81 12.86 5.84 4.42
C ILE A 81 13.70 6.18 3.18
N GLU A 82 13.22 7.09 2.34
CA GLU A 82 13.93 7.59 1.16
C GLU A 82 15.27 8.21 1.55
N ASP A 83 15.32 9.00 2.62
CA ASP A 83 16.55 9.60 3.15
C ASP A 83 17.60 8.56 3.61
N GLU A 84 17.17 7.37 4.02
CA GLU A 84 18.06 6.29 4.49
C GLU A 84 18.48 5.31 3.38
N LEU A 85 17.86 5.37 2.19
CA LEU A 85 18.15 4.46 1.09
C LEU A 85 19.43 4.84 0.33
N GLU A 86 20.20 3.81 -0.08
CA GLU A 86 21.33 4.02 -0.99
C GLU A 86 20.90 4.68 -2.32
N SER A 87 21.55 5.79 -2.69
CA SER A 87 21.26 6.52 -3.94
C SER A 87 21.52 5.72 -5.23
N SER A 88 22.12 4.53 -5.12
CA SER A 88 22.40 3.63 -6.23
C SER A 88 21.17 2.83 -6.69
N ILE A 89 20.12 2.77 -5.86
CA ILE A 89 18.90 2.03 -6.14
C ILE A 89 17.97 2.86 -7.01
N ASN A 90 17.54 2.27 -8.13
CA ASN A 90 16.47 2.82 -8.95
C ASN A 90 15.11 2.53 -8.29
N ILE A 91 14.68 3.42 -7.41
CA ILE A 91 13.42 3.33 -6.68
C ILE A 91 12.39 4.33 -7.21
N GLU A 92 11.13 3.92 -7.20
CA GLU A 92 9.99 4.77 -7.50
C GLU A 92 8.95 4.62 -6.39
N PHE A 93 8.45 5.75 -5.92
CA PHE A 93 7.38 5.82 -4.93
C PHE A 93 6.07 6.21 -5.63
N LEU A 94 5.02 5.42 -5.39
CA LEU A 94 3.67 5.64 -5.93
C LEU A 94 2.68 5.82 -4.78
N ASP A 95 2.06 7.00 -4.72
CA ASP A 95 0.97 7.27 -3.80
C ASP A 95 -0.33 6.59 -4.27
N PHE A 96 -0.82 5.64 -3.48
CA PHE A 96 -2.06 4.91 -3.74
C PHE A 96 -3.29 5.82 -3.66
N SER A 97 -3.20 7.01 -3.04
CA SER A 97 -4.32 7.95 -2.98
C SER A 97 -4.85 8.32 -4.38
N THR A 98 -3.98 8.22 -5.39
CA THR A 98 -4.31 8.43 -6.80
C THR A 98 -5.32 7.41 -7.35
N CYS A 99 -5.50 6.26 -6.69
CA CYS A 99 -6.50 5.24 -7.03
C CYS A 99 -7.90 5.51 -6.43
N PHE A 100 -8.07 6.53 -5.58
CA PHE A 100 -9.41 6.89 -5.12
C PHE A 100 -10.18 7.65 -6.21
N LYS A 101 -11.50 7.53 -6.15
CA LYS A 101 -12.40 8.43 -6.88
C LYS A 101 -12.19 9.87 -6.42
N GLY A 102 -12.48 10.80 -7.33
CA GLY A 102 -12.41 12.22 -7.03
C GLY A 102 -13.32 12.62 -5.86
N ALA A 103 -12.97 13.70 -5.16
CA ALA A 103 -13.65 14.15 -3.95
C ALA A 103 -15.18 14.30 -4.12
N ASN A 104 -15.66 14.77 -5.27
CA ASN A 104 -17.10 14.93 -5.53
C ASN A 104 -17.85 13.59 -5.53
N GLU A 105 -17.29 12.57 -6.17
CA GLU A 105 -17.91 11.24 -6.23
C GLU A 105 -17.86 10.57 -4.87
N THR A 106 -16.69 10.62 -4.21
CA THR A 106 -16.49 10.09 -2.86
C THR A 106 -17.44 10.75 -1.86
N ASN A 107 -17.62 12.07 -1.92
CA ASN A 107 -18.59 12.79 -1.09
C ASN A 107 -20.02 12.35 -1.39
N GLY A 108 -20.39 12.14 -2.65
CA GLY A 108 -21.72 11.62 -3.00
C GLY A 108 -22.01 10.24 -2.40
N ILE A 109 -20.99 9.41 -2.25
CA ILE A 109 -21.09 8.06 -1.65
C ILE A 109 -21.17 8.12 -0.13
N ILE A 110 -20.32 8.94 0.50
CA ILE A 110 -20.10 8.93 1.95
C ILE A 110 -21.07 9.87 2.68
N ARG A 111 -21.45 11.00 2.08
CA ARG A 111 -22.30 12.02 2.72
C ARG A 111 -23.62 11.49 3.31
N PRO A 112 -24.35 10.56 2.64
CA PRO A 112 -25.55 9.95 3.23
C PRO A 112 -25.31 9.18 4.53
N TYR A 113 -24.06 8.87 4.86
CA TYR A 113 -23.65 8.23 6.09
C TYR A 113 -23.14 9.23 7.13
N LEU A 114 -22.66 10.41 6.73
CA LEU A 114 -22.21 11.45 7.65
C LEU A 114 -23.39 12.31 8.15
N ASP A 115 -24.36 12.63 7.29
CA ASP A 115 -25.43 13.59 7.60
C ASP A 115 -26.55 13.01 8.50
N VAL A 116 -26.47 11.73 8.89
CA VAL A 116 -27.51 11.05 9.69
C VAL A 116 -27.36 11.29 11.19
N ASP A 117 -26.11 11.44 11.64
CA ASP A 117 -25.76 11.74 13.02
C ASP A 117 -24.67 12.82 13.00
N PRO A 118 -24.92 14.02 13.53
CA PRO A 118 -23.97 15.14 13.45
C PRO A 118 -22.65 14.92 14.17
N GLU A 119 -22.60 14.03 15.16
CA GLU A 119 -21.40 13.78 15.95
C GLU A 119 -20.55 12.63 15.36
N TRP A 120 -21.20 11.55 14.90
CA TRP A 120 -20.51 10.31 14.55
C TRP A 120 -20.83 9.78 13.15
N GLY A 121 -21.89 10.29 12.51
CA GLY A 121 -22.48 9.67 11.33
C GLY A 121 -22.95 8.23 11.59
N ARG A 122 -22.95 7.41 10.54
CA ARG A 122 -23.24 5.98 10.57
C ARG A 122 -22.16 5.21 9.83
N VAL A 123 -21.94 3.98 10.24
CA VAL A 123 -21.00 3.06 9.57
C VAL A 123 -21.37 2.92 8.10
N TYR A 124 -20.40 3.24 7.23
CA TYR A 124 -20.51 3.00 5.80
C TYR A 124 -20.74 1.51 5.53
N ARG A 125 -21.84 1.18 4.83
CA ARG A 125 -22.24 -0.22 4.56
C ARG A 125 -21.80 -0.72 3.18
N GLY A 126 -21.18 0.14 2.38
CA GLY A 126 -20.60 -0.26 1.09
C GLY A 126 -19.28 -1.00 1.26
N ARG A 127 -18.62 -1.25 0.14
CA ARG A 127 -17.33 -1.96 0.08
C ARG A 127 -16.22 -0.95 -0.18
N PRO A 128 -14.99 -1.20 0.29
CA PRO A 128 -13.85 -0.31 0.00
C PRO A 128 -13.65 -0.03 -1.51
N LYS A 129 -13.92 -1.02 -2.38
CA LYS A 129 -13.88 -0.85 -3.85
C LYS A 129 -14.82 0.23 -4.39
N ASP A 130 -15.89 0.55 -3.66
CA ASP A 130 -16.87 1.54 -4.09
C ASP A 130 -16.25 2.95 -4.06
N LEU A 131 -15.16 3.15 -3.32
CA LEU A 131 -14.40 4.40 -3.22
C LEU A 131 -13.24 4.47 -4.23
N LEU A 132 -12.92 3.39 -4.94
CA LEU A 132 -11.78 3.32 -5.85
C LEU A 132 -12.16 3.59 -7.30
N ASP A 133 -11.26 4.26 -8.02
CA ASP A 133 -11.22 4.30 -9.48
C ASP A 133 -10.59 2.99 -9.98
N LEU A 134 -11.44 2.09 -10.46
CA LEU A 134 -11.02 0.76 -10.91
C LEU A 134 -10.18 0.80 -12.20
N ALA A 135 -10.30 1.85 -13.02
CA ALA A 135 -9.49 1.99 -14.21
C ALA A 135 -8.04 2.33 -13.82
N ARG A 136 -7.85 3.29 -12.90
CA ARG A 136 -6.52 3.62 -12.35
C ARG A 136 -5.90 2.45 -11.60
N LEU A 137 -6.68 1.73 -10.79
CA LEU A 137 -6.20 0.54 -10.10
C LEU A 137 -5.70 -0.53 -11.08
N GLU A 138 -6.38 -0.71 -12.22
CA GLU A 138 -5.95 -1.63 -13.26
C GLU A 138 -4.66 -1.19 -13.95
N GLU A 139 -4.48 0.11 -14.17
CA GLU A 139 -3.24 0.68 -14.73
C GLU A 139 -2.05 0.39 -13.81
N ILE A 140 -2.17 0.67 -12.51
CA ILE A 140 -1.15 0.33 -11.51
C ILE A 140 -0.90 -1.18 -11.50
N ARG A 141 -1.94 -2.01 -11.51
CA ARG A 141 -1.79 -3.48 -11.51
C ARG A 141 -1.01 -3.96 -12.74
N LYS A 142 -1.34 -3.45 -13.93
CA LYS A 142 -0.61 -3.78 -15.17
C LYS A 142 0.85 -3.35 -15.09
N TYR A 143 1.10 -2.18 -14.51
CA TYR A 143 2.44 -1.68 -14.26
C TYR A 143 3.23 -2.61 -13.33
N CYS A 144 2.69 -2.98 -12.16
CA CYS A 144 3.30 -3.96 -11.25
C CYS A 144 3.60 -5.30 -11.95
N VAL A 145 2.64 -5.84 -12.72
CA VAL A 145 2.86 -7.08 -13.50
C VAL A 145 3.99 -6.91 -14.52
N SER A 146 4.16 -5.72 -15.10
CA SER A 146 5.25 -5.45 -16.03
C SER A 146 6.63 -5.46 -15.35
N ILE A 147 6.72 -4.95 -14.12
CA ILE A 147 7.92 -5.02 -13.28
C ILE A 147 8.27 -6.48 -13.00
N LYS A 148 7.30 -7.29 -12.54
CA LYS A 148 7.50 -8.72 -12.26
C LYS A 148 7.91 -9.56 -13.47
N ARG A 149 7.55 -9.12 -14.68
CA ARG A 149 7.95 -9.76 -15.93
C ARG A 149 9.34 -9.32 -16.43
N GLY A 150 10.05 -8.50 -15.66
CA GLY A 150 11.41 -8.05 -15.99
C GLY A 150 11.45 -7.00 -17.10
N LYS A 151 10.33 -6.33 -17.44
CA LYS A 151 10.36 -5.22 -18.42
C LYS A 151 11.17 -4.02 -17.93
N HIS A 152 11.32 -3.88 -16.63
CA HIS A 152 12.14 -2.87 -15.99
C HIS A 152 13.19 -3.60 -15.15
N SER A 153 14.37 -3.79 -15.72
CA SER A 153 15.48 -4.43 -15.02
C SER A 153 15.95 -3.55 -13.87
N SER A 154 16.10 -4.14 -12.69
CA SER A 154 16.72 -3.48 -11.53
C SER A 154 15.91 -2.32 -10.93
N LYS A 155 14.57 -2.40 -10.91
CA LYS A 155 13.69 -1.33 -10.37
C LYS A 155 12.97 -1.79 -9.11
N VAL A 156 13.01 -0.96 -8.06
CA VAL A 156 12.17 -1.10 -6.87
C VAL A 156 10.97 -0.17 -7.02
N VAL A 157 9.76 -0.68 -6.81
CA VAL A 157 8.55 0.16 -6.75
C VAL A 157 7.95 0.01 -5.38
N VAL A 158 7.78 1.14 -4.70
CA VAL A 158 7.12 1.26 -3.41
C VAL A 158 5.76 1.89 -3.63
N ILE A 159 4.69 1.19 -3.27
CA ILE A 159 3.33 1.72 -3.31
C ILE A 159 2.87 1.98 -1.89
N TYR A 160 2.49 3.20 -1.58
CA TYR A 160 2.20 3.60 -0.20
C TYR A 160 0.85 4.30 -0.07
N GLY A 161 0.32 4.33 1.16
CA GLY A 161 -0.97 4.95 1.46
C GLY A 161 -2.05 3.94 1.80
N ALA A 162 -3.20 4.45 2.22
CA ALA A 162 -4.31 3.60 2.65
C ALA A 162 -4.86 2.76 1.50
N PHE A 163 -5.05 1.47 1.76
CA PHE A 163 -5.46 0.45 0.79
C PHE A 163 -4.40 0.09 -0.26
N SER A 164 -3.13 0.42 -0.05
CA SER A 164 -2.07 0.04 -0.99
C SER A 164 -1.92 -1.48 -1.12
N ALA A 165 -2.30 -2.26 -0.10
CA ALA A 165 -2.29 -3.73 -0.10
C ALA A 165 -3.62 -4.39 -0.50
N VAL A 166 -4.41 -3.72 -1.35
CA VAL A 166 -5.66 -4.25 -1.91
C VAL A 166 -5.53 -5.59 -2.62
N PRO A 167 -6.56 -6.46 -2.61
CA PRO A 167 -6.49 -7.80 -3.19
C PRO A 167 -5.93 -7.89 -4.62
N PRO A 168 -6.24 -6.99 -5.57
CA PRO A 168 -5.67 -7.04 -6.93
C PRO A 168 -4.16 -6.79 -7.01
N LEU A 169 -3.58 -6.08 -6.04
CA LEU A 169 -2.15 -5.77 -5.97
C LEU A 169 -1.41 -6.65 -4.97
N ARG A 170 -2.08 -7.07 -3.89
CA ARG A 170 -1.52 -7.77 -2.74
C ARG A 170 -0.59 -8.92 -3.09
N ARG A 171 -1.01 -9.79 -4.02
CA ARG A 171 -0.24 -10.98 -4.45
C ARG A 171 0.93 -10.66 -5.38
N LEU A 172 1.07 -9.40 -5.79
CA LEU A 172 2.19 -8.95 -6.62
C LEU A 172 3.35 -8.45 -5.76
N TYR A 173 3.10 -8.04 -4.52
CA TYR A 173 4.14 -7.54 -3.63
C TYR A 173 5.05 -8.65 -3.12
N ASP A 174 6.31 -8.28 -2.94
CA ASP A 174 7.35 -9.07 -2.28
C ASP A 174 7.31 -8.90 -0.77
N SER A 175 7.04 -7.67 -0.32
CA SER A 175 6.94 -7.30 1.08
C SER A 175 5.79 -6.32 1.26
N ILE A 176 5.07 -6.45 2.38
CA ILE A 176 4.02 -5.52 2.78
C ILE A 176 4.27 -5.10 4.23
N PHE A 177 4.43 -3.79 4.44
CA PHE A 177 4.57 -3.13 5.73
C PHE A 177 3.24 -2.47 6.11
N TYR A 178 2.88 -2.48 7.40
CA TYR A 178 1.69 -1.82 7.97
C TYR A 178 2.06 -0.90 9.12
#